data_AF-A0A0C4EMD6-F1
#
_entry.id   AF-A0A0C4EMD6-F1
#
_cell.length_a   1.000
_cell.length_b   1.000
_cell.length_c   1.000
_cell.angle_alpha   90.00
_cell.angle_beta   90.00
_cell.angle_gamma   90.00
#
_symmetry.space_group_name_H-M   'P 1'
#
loop_
_entity.id
_entity.type
_entity.pdbx_description
1 polymer ?
#
loop_
_entity_poly.entity_id
_entity_poly.type
_entity_poly.pdbx_seq_one_letter_code
_entity_poly.pdbx_strand_id
1 'polypeptide(L)'
;MATTNDENAHSPLDALNVSQQENIQSKLSLREDLQNMSREKLEEHIRTTNAKFYSEPLKPIQMETVVSLVRGKHTFTLAGTGFGKTRIGEVYYRLFPAYKKPIVIVLNPLDSLGDNQVS
;
A
#
# COMPACT_ATOMS: atom_id res chain seq x y z
N MET A 1 14.06 -11.70 55.01
CA MET A 1 14.50 -11.94 53.62
C MET A 1 13.29 -11.72 52.73
N ALA A 2 13.28 -10.64 51.96
CA ALA A 2 12.22 -10.35 51.00
C ALA A 2 12.60 -11.02 49.67
N THR A 3 11.77 -11.96 49.21
CA THR A 3 11.83 -12.49 47.85
C THR A 3 10.80 -11.75 47.02
N THR A 4 11.24 -10.75 46.26
CA THR A 4 10.44 -10.13 45.20
C THR A 4 10.46 -11.05 43.99
N ASN A 5 9.34 -11.73 43.75
CA ASN A 5 9.10 -12.45 42.51
C ASN A 5 8.79 -11.43 41.41
N ASP A 6 9.82 -11.02 40.68
CA ASP A 6 9.68 -10.35 39.39
C ASP A 6 9.59 -11.43 38.29
N GLU A 7 8.45 -12.11 38.23
CA GLU A 7 8.08 -12.94 37.08
C GLU A 7 6.90 -12.27 36.36
N ASN A 8 7.18 -11.13 35.74
CA ASN A 8 6.32 -10.61 34.68
C ASN A 8 7.16 -10.19 33.48
N ALA A 9 7.98 -11.12 32.98
CA ALA A 9 8.59 -10.97 31.66
C ALA A 9 7.50 -11.29 30.62
N HIS A 10 6.73 -10.28 30.22
CA HIS A 10 5.85 -10.39 29.05
C HIS A 10 6.70 -10.84 27.85
N SER A 11 6.35 -11.98 27.25
CA SER A 11 7.07 -12.55 26.12
C SER A 11 7.12 -11.52 24.98
N PRO A 12 8.26 -11.39 24.26
CA PRO A 12 8.35 -10.53 23.09
C PRO A 12 7.28 -10.83 22.04
N LEU A 13 6.80 -12.08 21.98
CA LEU A 13 5.70 -12.50 21.11
C LEU A 13 4.35 -11.94 21.54
N ASP A 14 4.11 -11.82 22.85
CA ASP A 14 2.86 -11.25 23.38
C ASP A 14 2.82 -9.75 23.15
N ALA A 15 3.96 -9.06 23.36
CA ALA A 15 4.10 -7.65 23.04
C ALA A 15 3.91 -7.37 21.53
N LEU A 16 4.46 -8.25 20.66
CA LEU A 16 4.25 -8.15 19.22
C LEU A 16 2.77 -8.33 18.86
N ASN A 17 2.11 -9.36 19.41
CA ASN A 17 0.70 -9.65 19.12
C ASN A 17 -0.22 -8.51 19.57
N VAL A 18 0.00 -7.93 20.75
CA VAL A 18 -0.74 -6.76 21.23
C VAL A 18 -0.52 -5.56 20.32
N SER A 19 0.73 -5.30 19.91
CA SER A 19 1.04 -4.22 18.95
C SER A 19 0.37 -4.43 17.59
N GLN A 20 0.32 -5.67 17.07
CA GLN A 20 -0.40 -5.98 15.84
C GLN A 20 -1.91 -5.81 16.01
N GLN A 21 -2.47 -6.15 17.18
CA GLN A 21 -3.88 -5.99 17.50
C GLN A 21 -4.30 -4.51 17.62
N GLU A 22 -3.47 -3.65 18.23
CA GLU A 22 -3.72 -2.21 18.30
C GLU A 22 -3.66 -1.53 16.91
N ASN A 23 -2.89 -2.10 15.98
CA ASN A 23 -2.81 -1.64 14.60
C ASN A 23 -3.97 -2.13 13.70
N ILE A 24 -4.93 -2.91 14.21
CA ILE A 24 -6.09 -3.41 13.44
C ILE A 24 -6.97 -2.25 12.95
N GLN A 25 -7.09 -1.16 13.70
CA GLN A 25 -7.77 0.04 13.21
C GLN A 25 -6.85 0.83 12.26
N SER A 26 -6.97 0.59 10.96
CA SER A 26 -6.23 1.33 9.96
C SER A 26 -6.55 2.83 10.07
N LYS A 27 -5.67 3.62 10.66
CA LYS A 27 -5.76 5.10 10.69
C LYS A 27 -5.73 5.71 9.28
N LEU A 28 -5.22 4.93 8.32
CA LEU A 28 -5.13 5.26 6.91
C LEU A 28 -5.97 4.28 6.09
N SER A 29 -7.24 4.60 5.88
CA SER A 29 -8.09 3.94 4.88
C SER A 29 -8.30 4.87 3.69
N LEU A 30 -8.40 4.28 2.49
CA LEU A 30 -9.00 4.99 1.36
C LEU A 30 -10.46 5.25 1.71
N ARG A 31 -10.99 6.38 1.22
CA ARG A 31 -12.38 6.76 1.45
C ARG A 31 -13.30 5.60 1.06
N GLU A 32 -14.31 5.33 1.89
CA GLU A 32 -15.24 4.20 1.69
C GLU A 32 -15.95 4.26 0.33
N ASP A 33 -16.15 5.46 -0.23
CA ASP A 33 -16.71 5.66 -1.56
C ASP A 33 -15.87 4.98 -2.67
N LEU A 34 -14.54 5.09 -2.62
CA LEU A 34 -13.62 4.41 -3.54
C LEU A 34 -13.61 2.90 -3.33
N GLN A 35 -13.75 2.45 -2.08
CA GLN A 35 -13.77 1.03 -1.75
C GLN A 35 -15.10 0.35 -2.11
N ASN A 36 -16.19 1.11 -2.23
CA ASN A 36 -17.54 0.58 -2.45
C ASN A 36 -18.13 0.88 -3.83
N MET A 37 -17.54 1.79 -4.62
CA MET A 37 -18.01 2.07 -5.98
C MET A 37 -17.90 0.86 -6.91
N SER A 38 -18.65 0.86 -8.02
CA SER A 38 -18.54 -0.17 -9.04
C SER A 38 -17.15 -0.20 -9.67
N ARG A 39 -16.79 -1.31 -10.31
CA ARG A 39 -15.48 -1.46 -10.94
C ARG A 39 -15.25 -0.39 -12.01
N GLU A 40 -16.26 -0.11 -12.82
CA GLU A 40 -16.19 0.83 -13.95
C GLU A 40 -15.92 2.25 -13.46
N LYS A 41 -16.66 2.68 -12.42
CA LYS A 41 -16.48 3.98 -11.78
C LYS A 41 -15.10 4.11 -11.13
N LEU A 42 -14.62 3.02 -10.52
CA LEU A 42 -13.28 3.01 -9.91
C LEU A 42 -12.19 3.15 -10.96
N GLU A 43 -12.26 2.36 -12.03
CA GLU A 43 -11.29 2.44 -13.12
C GLU A 43 -11.30 3.82 -13.80
N GLU A 44 -12.47 4.44 -13.97
CA GLU A 44 -12.58 5.81 -14.46
C GLU A 44 -11.90 6.80 -13.51
N HIS A 45 -12.17 6.72 -12.21
CA HIS A 45 -11.53 7.59 -11.22
C HIS A 45 -10.00 7.43 -11.19
N ILE A 46 -9.51 6.19 -11.32
CA ILE A 46 -8.08 5.89 -11.43
C ILE A 46 -7.51 6.49 -12.71
N ARG A 47 -8.18 6.34 -13.86
CA ARG A 47 -7.76 6.95 -15.14
C ARG A 47 -7.67 8.47 -15.03
N THR A 48 -8.69 9.13 -14.48
CA THR A 48 -8.69 10.57 -14.25
C THR A 48 -7.56 11.00 -13.31
N THR A 49 -7.27 10.21 -12.28
CA THR A 49 -6.15 10.49 -11.37
C THR A 49 -4.80 10.33 -12.08
N ASN A 50 -4.61 9.28 -12.86
CA ASN A 50 -3.38 9.05 -13.63
C ASN A 50 -3.12 10.17 -14.66
N ALA A 51 -4.15 10.57 -15.40
CA ALA A 51 -4.06 11.59 -16.45
C ALA A 51 -3.60 12.98 -15.96
N LYS A 52 -3.71 13.26 -14.65
CA LYS A 52 -3.19 14.50 -14.05
C LYS A 52 -1.66 14.55 -13.98
N PHE A 53 -1.00 13.40 -14.05
CA PHE A 53 0.43 13.28 -13.79
C PHE A 53 1.19 12.59 -14.92
N TYR A 54 0.50 11.87 -15.79
CA TYR A 54 1.11 11.11 -16.87
C TYR A 54 0.25 11.17 -18.13
N SER A 55 0.91 11.26 -19.28
CA SER A 55 0.30 11.20 -20.61
C SER A 55 -0.17 9.80 -20.97
N GLU A 56 0.53 8.76 -20.52
CA GLU A 56 0.25 7.39 -20.89
C GLU A 56 -0.85 6.78 -20.02
N PRO A 57 -1.81 6.04 -20.61
CA PRO A 57 -2.77 5.28 -19.84
C PRO A 57 -2.09 4.11 -19.11
N LEU A 58 -2.71 3.66 -18.02
CA LEU A 58 -2.27 2.44 -17.35
C LEU A 58 -2.44 1.22 -18.24
N LYS A 59 -1.45 0.34 -18.20
CA LYS A 59 -1.57 -1.01 -18.77
C LYS A 59 -2.65 -1.78 -18.00
N PRO A 60 -3.34 -2.75 -18.62
CA PRO A 60 -4.41 -3.52 -17.97
C PRO A 60 -4.00 -4.13 -16.62
N ILE A 61 -2.82 -4.77 -16.54
CA ILE A 61 -2.32 -5.37 -15.28
C ILE A 61 -2.01 -4.31 -14.22
N GLN A 62 -1.53 -3.11 -14.61
CA GLN A 62 -1.32 -2.02 -13.65
C GLN A 62 -2.66 -1.55 -13.08
N MET A 63 -3.67 -1.35 -13.94
CA MET A 63 -5.03 -0.97 -13.51
C MET A 63 -5.62 -2.01 -12.56
N GLU A 64 -5.56 -3.29 -12.93
CA GLU A 64 -6.06 -4.39 -12.11
C GLU A 64 -5.37 -4.44 -10.75
N THR A 65 -4.05 -4.25 -10.73
CA THR A 65 -3.27 -4.22 -9.49
C THR A 65 -3.71 -3.06 -8.60
N VAL A 66 -3.84 -1.84 -9.15
CA VAL A 66 -4.31 -0.67 -8.37
C VAL A 66 -5.73 -0.90 -7.84
N VAL A 67 -6.64 -1.45 -8.65
CA VAL A 67 -8.00 -1.80 -8.20
C VAL A 67 -7.95 -2.79 -7.04
N SER A 68 -7.11 -3.82 -7.12
CA SER A 68 -6.94 -4.82 -6.05
C SER A 68 -6.45 -4.18 -4.75
N LEU A 69 -5.46 -3.27 -4.84
CA LEU A 69 -4.95 -2.51 -3.70
C LEU A 69 -6.00 -1.56 -3.10
N VAL A 70 -6.83 -0.91 -3.92
CA VAL A 70 -7.94 -0.06 -3.43
C VAL A 70 -8.96 -0.87 -2.64
N ARG A 71 -9.20 -2.13 -3.03
CA ARG A 71 -10.08 -3.06 -2.29
C ARG A 71 -9.40 -3.70 -1.08
N GLY A 72 -8.22 -3.24 -0.69
CA GLY A 72 -7.52 -3.74 0.50
C GLY A 72 -7.01 -5.18 0.37
N LYS A 73 -6.86 -5.71 -0.86
CA LYS A 73 -6.42 -7.09 -1.07
C LYS A 73 -4.90 -7.21 -1.06
N HIS A 74 -4.40 -8.26 -0.41
CA HIS A 74 -3.03 -8.73 -0.65
C HIS A 74 -2.91 -9.15 -2.12
N THR A 75 -2.00 -8.51 -2.84
CA THR A 75 -1.94 -8.60 -4.31
C THR A 75 -0.53 -8.99 -4.75
N PHE A 76 -0.43 -10.02 -5.59
CA PHE A 76 0.80 -10.41 -6.26
C PHE A 76 0.68 -10.09 -7.75
N THR A 77 1.60 -9.26 -8.25
CA THR A 77 1.61 -8.86 -9.66
C THR A 77 2.88 -9.37 -10.32
N LEU A 78 2.73 -10.32 -11.25
CA LEU A 78 3.85 -10.82 -12.04
C LEU A 78 4.14 -9.89 -13.21
N ALA A 79 5.28 -9.22 -13.20
CA ALA A 79 5.68 -8.29 -14.25
C ALA A 79 7.21 -8.22 -14.41
N GLY A 80 7.66 -8.24 -15.66
CA GLY A 80 9.06 -8.12 -16.02
C GLY A 80 9.67 -6.73 -15.73
N THR A 81 10.97 -6.60 -15.97
CA THR A 81 11.68 -5.31 -15.98
C THR A 81 11.14 -4.41 -17.09
N GLY A 82 11.11 -3.08 -16.89
CA GLY A 82 10.53 -2.15 -17.87
C GLY A 82 9.00 -2.15 -17.95
N PHE A 83 8.32 -2.94 -17.11
CA PHE A 83 6.85 -2.96 -17.12
C PHE A 83 6.23 -1.66 -16.60
N GLY A 84 6.99 -0.87 -15.83
CA GLY A 84 6.51 0.30 -15.09
C GLY A 84 5.83 -0.09 -13.78
N LYS A 85 6.44 -1.00 -12.99
CA LYS A 85 5.89 -1.43 -11.70
C LYS A 85 5.74 -0.26 -10.71
N THR A 86 6.67 0.70 -10.73
CA THR A 86 6.60 1.92 -9.91
C THR A 86 5.31 2.69 -10.13
N ARG A 87 4.79 2.72 -11.38
CA ARG A 87 3.54 3.42 -11.69
C ARG A 87 2.34 2.94 -10.86
N ILE A 88 2.33 1.66 -10.46
CA ILE A 88 1.27 1.09 -9.62
C ILE A 88 1.26 1.76 -8.25
N GLY A 89 2.43 1.83 -7.59
CA GLY A 89 2.58 2.43 -6.26
C GLY A 89 2.31 3.93 -6.28
N GLU A 90 2.81 4.64 -7.30
CA GLU A 90 2.60 6.08 -7.47
C GLU A 90 1.12 6.44 -7.64
N VAL A 91 0.40 5.70 -8.49
CA VAL A 91 -1.03 5.95 -8.72
C VAL A 91 -1.81 5.63 -7.45
N TYR A 92 -1.53 4.51 -6.79
CA TYR A 92 -2.19 4.15 -5.53
C TYR A 92 -2.00 5.23 -4.45
N TYR A 93 -0.77 5.73 -4.27
CA TYR A 93 -0.47 6.85 -3.38
C TYR A 93 -1.32 8.09 -3.69
N ARG A 94 -1.49 8.42 -4.97
CA ARG A 94 -2.23 9.62 -5.41
C ARG A 94 -3.76 9.52 -5.23
N LEU A 95 -4.31 8.34 -4.93
CA LEU A 95 -5.73 8.17 -4.62
C LEU A 95 -6.10 8.65 -3.20
N PHE A 96 -5.12 8.78 -2.33
CA PHE A 96 -5.34 9.30 -0.98
C PHE A 96 -5.42 10.83 -1.00
N PRO A 97 -6.30 11.43 -0.18
CA PRO A 97 -6.28 12.87 0.02
C PRO A 97 -4.93 13.34 0.61
N ALA A 98 -4.36 14.42 0.09
CA ALA A 98 -3.04 14.91 0.49
C ALA A 98 -2.89 15.13 2.01
N TYR A 99 -3.96 15.58 2.69
CA TYR A 99 -3.95 15.83 4.13
C TYR A 99 -3.84 14.55 4.98
N LYS A 100 -4.12 13.37 4.42
CA LYS A 100 -3.97 12.07 5.10
C LYS A 100 -2.51 11.62 5.21
N LYS A 101 -1.60 12.25 4.45
CA LYS A 101 -0.16 11.94 4.44
C LYS A 101 0.12 10.43 4.35
N PRO A 102 -0.41 9.74 3.32
CA PRO A 102 -0.16 8.32 3.13
C PRO A 102 1.34 8.04 2.99
N ILE A 103 1.77 6.85 3.36
CA ILE A 103 3.14 6.37 3.15
C ILE A 103 3.05 5.09 2.34
N VAL A 104 3.74 5.04 1.20
CA VAL A 104 3.92 3.83 0.39
C VAL A 104 5.40 3.44 0.46
N ILE A 105 5.68 2.27 1.01
CA ILE A 105 7.04 1.74 1.11
C ILE A 105 7.23 0.74 -0.02
N VAL A 106 8.25 0.97 -0.85
CA VAL A 106 8.68 0.05 -1.89
C VAL A 106 10.00 -0.56 -1.45
N LEU A 107 10.00 -1.87 -1.20
CA LEU A 107 11.19 -2.62 -0.86
C LEU A 107 11.77 -3.20 -2.15
N ASN A 108 13.00 -2.81 -2.48
CA ASN A 108 13.70 -3.32 -3.64
C ASN A 108 14.89 -4.14 -3.18
N PRO A 109 15.06 -5.39 -3.65
CA PRO A 109 16.12 -6.27 -3.19
C PRO A 109 17.53 -5.91 -3.71
N LEU A 110 17.69 -4.84 -4.50
CA LEU A 110 18.97 -4.44 -5.08
C LEU A 110 19.27 -2.98 -4.77
N ASP A 111 20.27 -2.73 -3.92
CA ASP A 111 20.79 -1.39 -3.63
C ASP A 111 21.34 -0.70 -4.90
N SER A 112 21.83 -1.50 -5.86
CA SER A 112 22.40 -1.03 -7.13
C SER A 112 21.38 -0.34 -8.06
N LEU A 113 20.08 -0.40 -7.75
CA LEU A 113 19.05 0.30 -8.51
C LEU A 113 18.90 1.77 -8.11
N GLY A 114 19.47 2.22 -6.97
CA GLY A 114 19.55 3.64 -6.58
C GLY A 114 18.22 4.40 -6.70
N ASP A 115 18.25 5.62 -7.24
CA ASP A 115 17.06 6.41 -7.62
C ASP A 115 16.42 5.92 -8.94
N ASN A 116 17.09 5.02 -9.65
CA ASN A 116 16.62 4.37 -10.88
C ASN A 116 15.71 3.17 -10.59
N GLN A 117 14.94 3.30 -9.50
CA GLN A 117 13.93 2.35 -9.09
C GLN A 117 12.80 2.33 -10.14
N VAL A 118 13.00 1.45 -11.11
CA VAL A 118 12.04 1.04 -12.14
C VAL A 118 11.77 2.13 -13.19
N SER A 119 12.66 2.21 -14.19
CA SER A 119 12.27 2.63 -15.54
C SER A 119 11.25 1.64 -16.13
#